data_AF-A0A8T4P979-F1
#
_entry.id   AF-A0A8T4P979-F1
#
_cell.length_a   1.000
_cell.length_b   1.000
_cell.length_c   1.000
_cell.angle_alpha   90.00
_cell.angle_beta   90.00
_cell.angle_gamma   90.00
#
_symmetry.space_group_name_H-M   'P 1'
#
loop_
_entity.id
_entity.type
_entity.pdbx_description
1 polymer ?
#
loop_
_entity_poly.entity_id
_entity_poly.type
_entity_poly.pdbx_seq_one_letter_code
_entity_poly.pdbx_strand_id
1 'polypeptide(L)'
;MESFSRHFYFYPRKALDIDWKDLFFSFKSCLYHPHYKKIENSLNKIWAGEKHTFPCLSVRTGFDLLLKTLNFEKNSEIIMTAITIPDMVRILSKHSLRPVPVDVNIETLTPNSKDIEKLITPKTKAILITHLFGAITQLEEIHKIAKKHNLLVIEDCSQAFTNTSYKGHNNSDISMFSFGPIKKTTALGGALFTIRDYKINKKLKESYSKYTSQTKFSFLIKTVKYSFLKTLSNPFNYNLVYAFTKVFKIDFDQFISKSTRGFSQENMFSEIRKKPSASLLSLLNRRIRLLNPDDNKEHISICRHHMNNLPYEITKIGRGVENHSFWLFPALFKNRREIQQKLKDKKFDITSKSSNLILVNPNKSNLKNSSLILDNSLFLPIYRKIPKKERERLSRSVNKIYDNDGEIKEPKKILDNNRLTFAYVNKIFSPKSEKEIRDIVRLASKHKAKLSVMGKLCNIGGHSFSDNAWLIDLKGYNNIISLSKNKKIITVQSGILWEKIQAYINQFALSVLTMQSSNQFTVGGSLGANIHGRDIRASTIIKSIESFRIVLHDGTIKNVSRKENYELFKLAIGGYGLFGIITEIELKLTDNEILKQKAILILPQEIRMVLTCG
;
A
#
# COMPACT_ATOMS: atom_id res chain seq x y z
N MET A 1 -10.79 34.35 -0.82
CA MET A 1 -9.36 34.41 -0.46
C MET A 1 -8.58 33.11 -0.70
N GLU A 2 -9.18 31.89 -0.63
CA GLU A 2 -8.42 30.64 -0.81
C GLU A 2 -7.93 30.31 -2.24
N SER A 3 -8.48 30.89 -3.32
CA SER A 3 -8.02 30.58 -4.69
C SER A 3 -6.80 31.41 -5.14
N PHE A 4 -6.59 32.59 -4.56
CA PHE A 4 -5.50 33.51 -4.93
C PHE A 4 -4.13 33.06 -4.38
N SER A 5 -4.07 32.48 -3.17
CA SER A 5 -2.82 32.00 -2.57
C SER A 5 -2.26 30.72 -3.19
N ARG A 6 -3.07 29.97 -3.96
CA ARG A 6 -2.73 28.65 -4.51
C ARG A 6 -1.78 28.70 -5.71
N HIS A 7 -1.62 29.85 -6.36
CA HIS A 7 -0.77 30.00 -7.54
C HIS A 7 0.73 30.10 -7.22
N PHE A 8 1.07 30.41 -5.97
CA PHE A 8 2.43 30.70 -5.52
C PHE A 8 3.21 29.48 -5.01
N TYR A 9 2.54 28.37 -4.74
CA TYR A 9 3.19 27.17 -4.19
C TYR A 9 3.34 26.09 -5.25
N PHE A 10 4.49 25.41 -5.25
CA PHE A 10 4.75 24.22 -6.06
C PHE A 10 5.39 23.15 -5.16
N TYR A 11 4.67 22.06 -4.90
CA TYR A 11 5.12 21.05 -3.94
C TYR A 11 6.17 20.14 -4.57
N PRO A 12 7.39 20.07 -4.02
CA PRO A 12 8.49 19.33 -4.63
C PRO A 12 8.26 17.81 -4.55
N ARG A 13 8.82 17.06 -5.51
CA ARG A 13 8.80 15.58 -5.53
C ARG A 13 9.34 14.93 -4.26
N LYS A 14 10.22 15.65 -3.54
CA LYS A 14 10.88 15.20 -2.32
C LYS A 14 11.40 16.37 -1.50
N ALA A 15 11.31 16.27 -0.19
CA ALA A 15 11.97 17.18 0.74
C ALA A 15 13.29 16.58 1.28
N LEU A 16 14.29 17.43 1.50
CA LEU A 16 15.46 17.06 2.29
C LEU A 16 15.03 16.82 3.74
N ASP A 17 15.27 15.60 4.22
CA ASP A 17 14.87 15.18 5.56
C ASP A 17 16.04 15.37 6.55
N ILE A 18 16.33 16.65 6.77
CA ILE A 18 17.27 17.21 7.75
C ILE A 18 16.71 18.54 8.24
N ASP A 19 16.88 18.86 9.52
CA ASP A 19 16.38 20.10 10.11
C ASP A 19 17.46 21.18 10.22
N TRP A 20 17.04 22.44 10.40
CA TRP A 20 17.96 23.57 10.53
C TRP A 20 18.91 23.43 11.72
N LYS A 21 18.44 22.81 12.82
CA LYS A 21 19.28 22.48 13.99
C LYS A 21 20.43 21.53 13.64
N ASP A 22 20.19 20.58 12.73
CA ASP A 22 21.20 19.62 12.29
C ASP A 22 22.17 20.25 11.27
N LEU A 23 21.67 21.12 10.39
CA LEU A 23 22.52 21.90 9.48
C LEU A 23 23.43 22.86 10.26
N PHE A 24 22.90 23.56 11.26
CA PHE A 24 23.70 24.40 12.15
C PHE A 24 24.74 23.58 12.92
N PHE A 25 24.34 22.42 13.45
CA PHE A 25 25.29 21.49 14.08
C PHE A 25 26.41 21.08 13.11
N SER A 26 26.07 20.77 11.86
CA SER A 26 27.06 20.36 10.86
C SER A 26 28.05 21.48 10.53
N PHE A 27 27.59 22.73 10.44
CA PHE A 27 28.45 23.91 10.30
C PHE A 27 29.37 24.07 11.51
N LYS A 28 28.80 24.05 12.73
CA LYS A 28 29.58 24.13 13.98
C LYS A 28 30.64 23.03 14.06
N SER A 29 30.30 21.79 13.65
CA SER A 29 31.22 20.64 13.65
C SER A 29 32.39 20.75 12.68
N CYS A 30 32.32 21.67 11.70
CA CYS A 30 33.45 22.00 10.84
C CYS A 30 34.43 22.96 11.53
N LEU A 31 33.94 23.79 12.46
CA LEU A 31 34.74 24.78 13.19
C LEU A 31 35.53 24.16 14.34
N TYR A 32 34.94 23.27 15.13
CA TYR A 32 35.69 22.51 16.15
C TYR A 32 36.33 21.23 15.53
N HIS A 33 37.29 20.61 16.21
CA HIS A 33 37.99 19.39 15.76
C HIS A 33 37.40 18.14 16.44
N PRO A 34 36.29 17.57 15.94
CA PRO A 34 35.71 16.36 16.53
C PRO A 34 36.67 15.16 16.48
N HIS A 35 36.77 14.43 17.59
CA HIS A 35 37.67 13.28 17.70
C HIS A 35 37.11 12.05 16.95
N TYR A 36 37.68 11.74 15.78
CA TYR A 36 37.17 10.72 14.85
C TYR A 36 36.91 9.35 15.51
N LYS A 37 37.92 8.79 16.21
CA LYS A 37 37.80 7.47 16.86
C LYS A 37 36.69 7.42 17.92
N LYS A 38 36.46 8.52 18.64
CA LYS A 38 35.41 8.58 19.69
C LYS A 38 34.01 8.47 19.06
N ILE A 39 33.82 9.12 17.91
CA ILE A 39 32.56 9.10 17.17
C ILE A 39 32.34 7.75 16.49
N GLU A 40 33.39 7.19 15.89
CA GLU A 40 33.35 5.84 15.33
C GLU A 40 32.95 4.80 16.39
N ASN A 41 33.55 4.86 17.57
CA ASN A 41 33.17 3.99 18.69
C ASN A 41 31.72 4.21 19.15
N SER A 42 31.25 5.47 19.19
CA SER A 42 29.84 5.79 19.48
C SER A 42 28.90 5.15 18.45
N LEU A 43 29.17 5.32 17.16
CA LEU A 43 28.38 4.72 16.08
C LEU A 43 28.40 3.20 16.15
N ASN A 44 29.57 2.62 16.40
CA ASN A 44 29.70 1.17 16.59
C ASN A 44 28.83 0.72 17.76
N LYS A 45 28.80 1.43 18.90
CA LYS A 45 27.97 1.06 20.05
C LYS A 45 26.47 1.18 19.77
N ILE A 46 26.01 2.25 19.13
CA ILE A 46 24.58 2.50 18.88
C ILE A 46 24.04 1.54 17.80
N TRP A 47 24.87 1.29 16.78
CA TRP A 47 24.50 0.45 15.66
C TRP A 47 24.84 -1.03 15.90
N ALA A 48 25.65 -1.36 16.91
CA ALA A 48 25.99 -2.74 17.27
C ALA A 48 24.73 -3.55 17.58
N GLY A 49 24.74 -4.79 17.13
CA GLY A 49 23.81 -5.84 17.52
C GLY A 49 24.59 -7.15 17.54
N GLU A 50 23.98 -8.23 17.05
CA GLU A 50 24.66 -9.52 16.86
C GLU A 50 25.72 -9.48 15.73
N LYS A 51 25.75 -8.41 14.94
CA LYS A 51 26.66 -8.19 13.82
C LYS A 51 27.63 -7.03 14.08
N HIS A 52 28.70 -6.99 13.31
CA HIS A 52 29.70 -5.94 13.38
C HIS A 52 29.33 -4.72 12.54
N THR A 53 29.56 -3.53 13.10
CA THR A 53 29.32 -2.25 12.41
C THR A 53 30.56 -1.78 11.65
N PHE A 54 30.35 -1.28 10.43
CA PHE A 54 31.36 -0.61 9.63
C PHE A 54 30.84 0.73 9.07
N PRO A 55 31.19 1.86 9.70
CA PRO A 55 30.84 3.18 9.19
C PRO A 55 31.78 3.59 8.05
N CYS A 56 31.22 4.07 6.94
CA CYS A 56 32.00 4.52 5.79
C CYS A 56 31.43 5.77 5.11
N LEU A 57 32.16 6.31 4.14
CA LEU A 57 31.79 7.56 3.46
C LEU A 57 30.47 7.44 2.67
N SER A 58 30.22 6.31 2.04
CA SER A 58 28.99 6.03 1.29
C SER A 58 28.85 4.54 1.02
N VAL A 59 27.65 4.08 0.63
CA VAL A 59 27.43 2.68 0.25
C VAL A 59 28.35 2.25 -0.89
N ARG A 60 28.63 3.13 -1.85
CA ARG A 60 29.60 2.89 -2.93
C ARG A 60 31.01 2.64 -2.40
N THR A 61 31.41 3.38 -1.35
CA THR A 61 32.72 3.23 -0.70
C THR A 61 32.84 1.85 -0.05
N GLY A 62 31.85 1.49 0.78
CA GLY A 62 31.82 0.22 1.48
C GLY A 62 31.70 -0.96 0.52
N PHE A 63 30.89 -0.85 -0.54
CA PHE A 63 30.70 -1.89 -1.53
C PHE A 63 31.95 -2.11 -2.40
N ASP A 64 32.60 -1.05 -2.90
CA ASP A 64 33.88 -1.15 -3.63
C ASP A 64 34.95 -1.83 -2.77
N LEU A 65 35.05 -1.45 -1.49
CA LEU A 65 36.02 -2.04 -0.56
C LEU A 65 35.67 -3.50 -0.19
N LEU A 66 34.38 -3.81 -0.04
CA LEU A 66 33.89 -5.17 0.20
C LEU A 66 34.31 -6.11 -0.92
N LEU A 67 34.03 -5.75 -2.17
CA LEU A 67 34.39 -6.59 -3.31
C LEU A 67 35.92 -6.74 -3.45
N LYS A 68 36.67 -5.67 -3.20
CA LYS A 68 38.14 -5.74 -3.13
C LYS A 68 38.64 -6.73 -2.07
N THR A 69 37.98 -6.76 -0.91
CA THR A 69 38.35 -7.59 0.24
C THR A 69 37.97 -9.05 0.05
N LEU A 70 36.80 -9.30 -0.55
CA LEU A 70 36.35 -10.63 -0.91
C LEU A 70 37.20 -11.25 -2.03
N ASN A 71 37.75 -10.39 -2.92
CA ASN A 71 38.66 -10.78 -3.99
C ASN A 71 38.16 -11.98 -4.80
N PHE A 72 36.89 -11.91 -5.22
CA PHE A 72 36.29 -12.94 -6.06
C PHE A 72 37.04 -13.10 -7.38
N GLU A 73 37.02 -14.31 -7.91
CA GLU A 73 37.61 -14.63 -9.21
C GLU A 73 36.99 -13.78 -10.32
N LYS A 74 37.80 -13.40 -11.31
CA LYS A 74 37.32 -12.66 -12.49
C LYS A 74 36.18 -13.40 -13.16
N ASN A 75 35.20 -12.64 -13.66
CA ASN A 75 33.97 -13.13 -14.26
C ASN A 75 33.00 -13.86 -13.32
N SER A 76 33.25 -13.85 -12.00
CA SER A 76 32.26 -14.31 -11.02
C SER A 76 30.95 -13.54 -11.15
N GLU A 77 29.85 -14.23 -10.91
CA GLU A 77 28.49 -13.72 -11.09
C GLU A 77 27.89 -13.26 -9.75
N ILE A 78 27.24 -12.11 -9.79
CA ILE A 78 26.47 -11.55 -8.67
C ILE A 78 25.03 -11.44 -9.12
N ILE A 79 24.17 -12.33 -8.63
CA ILE A 79 22.73 -12.23 -8.88
C ILE A 79 22.21 -11.01 -8.15
N MET A 80 21.46 -10.12 -8.80
CA MET A 80 21.00 -8.89 -8.16
C MET A 80 19.63 -8.43 -8.64
N THR A 81 18.92 -7.70 -7.78
CA THR A 81 17.69 -6.99 -8.16
C THR A 81 17.93 -6.17 -9.43
N ALA A 82 17.10 -6.37 -10.45
CA ALA A 82 17.32 -5.80 -11.79
C ALA A 82 17.24 -4.26 -11.83
N ILE A 83 16.55 -3.63 -10.88
CA ILE A 83 16.50 -2.18 -10.73
C ILE A 83 17.56 -1.73 -9.72
N THR A 84 18.48 -0.87 -10.15
CA THR A 84 19.53 -0.33 -9.27
C THR A 84 20.03 1.02 -9.76
N ILE A 85 21.06 1.57 -9.12
CA ILE A 85 21.78 2.76 -9.58
C ILE A 85 22.98 2.37 -10.47
N PRO A 86 23.37 3.18 -11.47
CA PRO A 86 24.50 2.90 -12.36
C PRO A 86 25.80 2.56 -11.65
N ASP A 87 26.06 3.22 -10.52
CA ASP A 87 27.31 3.08 -9.78
C ASP A 87 27.51 1.66 -9.20
N MET A 88 26.43 0.93 -8.87
CA MET A 88 26.55 -0.45 -8.39
C MET A 88 27.07 -1.37 -9.49
N VAL A 89 26.52 -1.23 -10.70
CA VAL A 89 26.97 -1.98 -11.89
C VAL A 89 28.41 -1.61 -12.24
N ARG A 90 28.75 -0.32 -12.24
CA ARG A 90 30.12 0.14 -12.52
C ARG A 90 31.14 -0.38 -11.51
N ILE A 91 30.78 -0.45 -10.23
CA ILE A 91 31.63 -1.04 -9.19
C ILE A 91 31.85 -2.52 -9.49
N LEU A 92 30.80 -3.30 -9.78
CA LEU A 92 30.92 -4.70 -10.17
C LEU A 92 31.85 -4.88 -11.39
N SER A 93 31.64 -4.11 -12.46
CA SER A 93 32.51 -4.13 -13.65
C SER A 93 33.97 -3.79 -13.33
N LYS A 94 34.23 -2.84 -12.42
CA LYS A 94 35.60 -2.47 -12.02
C LYS A 94 36.33 -3.61 -11.31
N HIS A 95 35.60 -4.48 -10.61
CA HIS A 95 36.10 -5.70 -9.98
C HIS A 95 36.05 -6.91 -10.93
N SER A 96 35.80 -6.72 -12.23
CA SER A 96 35.65 -7.79 -13.22
C SER A 96 34.55 -8.80 -12.87
N LEU A 97 33.49 -8.36 -12.19
CA LEU A 97 32.34 -9.20 -11.81
C LEU A 97 31.17 -8.97 -12.78
N ARG A 98 30.36 -10.00 -12.98
CA ARG A 98 29.22 -9.99 -13.89
C ARG A 98 27.92 -9.83 -13.11
N PRO A 99 27.16 -8.73 -13.29
CA PRO A 99 25.83 -8.61 -12.70
C PRO A 99 24.85 -9.51 -13.45
N VAL A 100 24.11 -10.34 -12.70
CA VAL A 100 23.05 -11.21 -13.22
C VAL A 100 21.71 -10.70 -12.71
N PRO A 101 20.96 -9.92 -13.49
CA PRO A 101 19.71 -9.33 -13.01
C PRO A 101 18.61 -10.37 -12.80
N VAL A 102 17.84 -10.20 -11.74
CA VAL A 102 16.60 -10.93 -11.45
C VAL A 102 15.42 -9.95 -11.34
N ASP A 103 14.30 -10.33 -11.96
CA ASP A 103 13.08 -9.53 -11.97
C ASP A 103 12.40 -9.49 -10.59
N VAL A 104 11.49 -8.54 -10.38
CA VAL A 104 10.75 -8.36 -9.13
C VAL A 104 9.26 -8.51 -9.35
N ASN A 105 8.53 -8.92 -8.32
CA ASN A 105 7.07 -8.82 -8.33
C ASN A 105 6.64 -7.34 -8.13
N ILE A 106 5.65 -6.85 -8.87
CA ILE A 106 5.23 -5.43 -8.78
C ILE A 106 4.55 -5.11 -7.45
N GLU A 107 3.78 -6.04 -6.90
CA GLU A 107 3.03 -5.86 -5.66
C GLU A 107 3.94 -5.96 -4.43
N THR A 108 4.93 -6.85 -4.44
CA THR A 108 5.81 -7.08 -3.26
C THR A 108 7.22 -6.50 -3.41
N LEU A 109 7.63 -6.16 -4.63
CA LEU A 109 9.02 -5.77 -4.98
C LEU A 109 10.09 -6.81 -4.63
N THR A 110 9.68 -8.00 -4.19
CA THR A 110 10.56 -9.12 -3.87
C THR A 110 10.94 -9.84 -5.16
N PRO A 111 12.24 -10.13 -5.39
CA PRO A 111 12.67 -11.04 -6.44
C PRO A 111 12.13 -12.46 -6.24
N ASN A 112 11.74 -13.13 -7.32
CA ASN A 112 11.24 -14.49 -7.23
C ASN A 112 12.37 -15.47 -6.91
N SER A 113 12.26 -16.18 -5.78
CA SER A 113 13.25 -17.16 -5.31
C SER A 113 13.49 -18.29 -6.33
N LYS A 114 12.45 -18.74 -7.05
CA LYS A 114 12.58 -19.75 -8.10
C LYS A 114 13.38 -19.25 -9.30
N ASP A 115 13.25 -17.96 -9.63
CA ASP A 115 14.03 -17.37 -10.73
C ASP A 115 15.48 -17.12 -10.30
N ILE A 116 15.73 -16.81 -9.03
CA ILE A 116 17.08 -16.78 -8.46
C ILE A 116 17.73 -18.16 -8.58
N GLU A 117 17.07 -19.23 -8.13
CA GLU A 117 17.65 -20.58 -8.14
C GLU A 117 18.04 -21.02 -9.56
N LYS A 118 17.23 -20.69 -10.58
CA LYS A 118 17.53 -20.95 -12.00
C LYS A 118 18.72 -20.15 -12.55
N LEU A 119 19.05 -19.01 -11.95
CA LEU A 119 20.15 -18.15 -12.38
C LEU A 119 21.49 -18.55 -11.76
N ILE A 120 21.51 -19.45 -10.78
CA ILE A 120 22.74 -19.89 -10.11
C ILE A 120 23.56 -20.77 -11.05
N THR A 121 24.84 -20.45 -11.14
CA THR A 121 25.86 -21.23 -11.86
C THR A 121 27.06 -21.47 -10.95
N PRO A 122 28.04 -22.32 -11.34
CA PRO A 122 29.30 -22.45 -10.60
C PRO A 122 30.09 -21.14 -10.44
N LYS A 123 29.80 -20.12 -11.29
CA LYS A 123 30.42 -18.79 -11.20
C LYS A 123 29.70 -17.86 -10.22
N THR A 124 28.50 -18.20 -9.76
CA THR A 124 27.74 -17.38 -8.81
C THR A 124 28.43 -17.36 -7.45
N LYS A 125 28.68 -16.16 -6.90
CA LYS A 125 29.34 -15.99 -5.59
C LYS A 125 28.48 -15.26 -4.56
N ALA A 126 27.53 -14.43 -5.00
CA ALA A 126 26.66 -13.70 -4.09
C ALA A 126 25.31 -13.35 -4.73
N ILE A 127 24.34 -13.08 -3.86
CA ILE A 127 23.02 -12.55 -4.18
C ILE A 127 22.91 -11.16 -3.52
N LEU A 128 22.67 -10.12 -4.32
CA LEU A 128 22.49 -8.74 -3.87
C LEU A 128 21.04 -8.29 -4.05
N ILE A 129 20.29 -8.21 -2.96
CA ILE A 129 18.88 -7.79 -2.99
C ILE A 129 18.73 -6.34 -2.56
N THR A 130 18.06 -5.53 -3.39
CA THR A 130 17.75 -4.13 -3.07
C THR A 130 16.31 -3.99 -2.62
N HIS A 131 16.11 -3.35 -1.47
CA HIS A 131 14.78 -2.97 -0.99
C HIS A 131 14.26 -1.71 -1.69
N LEU A 132 13.66 -1.89 -2.87
CA LEU A 132 13.27 -0.81 -3.77
C LEU A 132 12.22 0.12 -3.16
N PHE A 133 12.39 1.43 -3.34
CA PHE A 133 11.43 2.48 -2.96
C PHE A 133 11.06 2.54 -1.47
N GLY A 134 11.73 1.74 -0.64
CA GLY A 134 11.43 1.57 0.78
C GLY A 134 10.69 0.30 1.14
N ALA A 135 10.32 -0.55 0.17
CA ALA A 135 9.76 -1.87 0.44
C ALA A 135 10.82 -2.82 0.98
N ILE A 136 10.71 -3.19 2.25
CA ILE A 136 11.55 -4.20 2.89
C ILE A 136 10.98 -5.56 2.47
N THR A 137 11.69 -6.20 1.55
CA THR A 137 11.30 -7.47 0.90
C THR A 137 11.56 -8.65 1.84
N GLN A 138 10.70 -9.68 1.77
CA GLN A 138 10.91 -10.96 2.46
C GLN A 138 12.08 -11.72 1.84
N LEU A 139 12.98 -12.27 2.68
CA LEU A 139 14.25 -12.87 2.24
C LEU A 139 14.42 -14.32 2.69
N GLU A 140 13.45 -14.90 3.40
CA GLU A 140 13.54 -16.22 4.04
C GLU A 140 13.93 -17.31 3.04
N GLU A 141 13.21 -17.38 1.91
CA GLU A 141 13.49 -18.34 0.83
C GLU A 141 14.82 -18.05 0.12
N ILE A 142 15.18 -16.77 -0.04
CA ILE A 142 16.45 -16.37 -0.66
C ILE A 142 17.62 -16.83 0.21
N HIS A 143 17.52 -16.71 1.54
CA HIS A 143 18.52 -17.22 2.46
C HIS A 143 18.63 -18.75 2.45
N LYS A 144 17.51 -19.47 2.34
CA LYS A 144 17.53 -20.94 2.19
C LYS A 144 18.31 -21.36 0.94
N ILE A 145 18.03 -20.73 -0.21
CA ILE A 145 18.73 -20.97 -1.47
C ILE A 145 20.22 -20.60 -1.33
N ALA A 146 20.53 -19.43 -0.80
CA ALA A 146 21.91 -18.98 -0.64
C ALA A 146 22.73 -19.96 0.24
N LYS A 147 22.14 -20.44 1.34
CA LYS A 147 22.77 -21.44 2.21
C LYS A 147 23.02 -22.76 1.48
N LYS A 148 22.05 -23.26 0.73
CA LYS A 148 22.15 -24.49 -0.08
C LYS A 148 23.31 -24.42 -1.09
N HIS A 149 23.56 -23.24 -1.66
CA HIS A 149 24.57 -23.04 -2.70
C HIS A 149 25.85 -22.34 -2.20
N ASN A 150 26.02 -22.16 -0.89
CA ASN A 150 27.15 -21.45 -0.28
C ASN A 150 27.42 -20.05 -0.88
N LEU A 151 26.35 -19.27 -1.07
CA LEU A 151 26.39 -17.91 -1.62
C LEU A 151 26.29 -16.87 -0.51
N LEU A 152 27.01 -15.75 -0.64
CA LEU A 152 26.81 -14.60 0.24
C LEU A 152 25.48 -13.89 -0.06
N VAL A 153 24.78 -13.43 0.98
CA VAL A 153 23.60 -12.57 0.82
C VAL A 153 23.95 -11.14 1.24
N ILE A 154 23.88 -10.23 0.28
CA ILE A 154 24.09 -8.79 0.46
C ILE A 154 22.76 -8.08 0.32
N GLU A 155 22.36 -7.34 1.34
CA GLU A 155 21.10 -6.59 1.37
C GLU A 155 21.40 -5.09 1.20
N ASP A 156 20.92 -4.50 0.12
CA ASP A 156 20.99 -3.05 -0.10
C ASP A 156 19.77 -2.36 0.52
N CYS A 157 19.91 -1.97 1.78
CA CYS A 157 18.93 -1.20 2.55
C CYS A 157 19.00 0.32 2.28
N SER A 158 19.76 0.78 1.27
CA SER A 158 19.94 2.21 0.97
C SER A 158 18.65 2.99 0.75
N GLN A 159 17.56 2.31 0.39
CA GLN A 159 16.26 2.92 0.14
C GLN A 159 15.22 2.56 1.22
N ALA A 160 15.57 1.72 2.19
CA ALA A 160 14.61 1.11 3.11
C ALA A 160 14.92 1.35 4.59
N PHE A 161 15.81 2.31 4.89
CA PHE A 161 16.02 2.71 6.28
C PHE A 161 14.71 3.18 6.92
N THR A 162 14.31 2.49 7.98
CA THR A 162 13.18 2.85 8.84
C THR A 162 13.73 3.50 10.09
N ASN A 163 14.22 2.72 11.04
CA ASN A 163 14.71 3.19 12.34
C ASN A 163 15.99 2.43 12.74
N THR A 164 16.51 2.73 13.93
CA THR A 164 17.72 2.09 14.46
C THR A 164 17.52 0.65 14.93
N SER A 165 16.29 0.15 15.05
CA SER A 165 16.04 -1.26 15.39
C SER A 165 16.15 -2.18 14.18
N TYR A 166 15.85 -1.70 12.98
CA TYR A 166 16.07 -2.45 11.75
C TYR A 166 17.51 -2.29 11.24
N LYS A 167 18.30 -3.36 11.38
CA LYS A 167 19.73 -3.44 11.03
C LYS A 167 20.03 -4.39 9.86
N GLY A 168 18.98 -4.70 9.09
CA GLY A 168 18.97 -5.70 8.03
C GLY A 168 18.50 -7.04 8.53
N HIS A 169 18.22 -7.97 7.62
CA HIS A 169 17.78 -9.31 7.99
C HIS A 169 18.89 -10.07 8.75
N ASN A 170 18.55 -10.79 9.82
CA ASN A 170 19.55 -11.41 10.72
C ASN A 170 20.46 -12.41 9.98
N ASN A 171 19.94 -13.12 8.98
CA ASN A 171 20.71 -14.09 8.19
C ASN A 171 21.55 -13.48 7.04
N SER A 172 21.41 -12.18 6.74
CA SER A 172 22.24 -11.52 5.72
C SER A 172 23.70 -11.41 6.15
N ASP A 173 24.62 -11.65 5.23
CA ASP A 173 26.06 -11.52 5.47
C ASP A 173 26.46 -10.06 5.62
N ILE A 174 25.90 -9.22 4.75
CA ILE A 174 26.13 -7.77 4.73
C ILE A 174 24.79 -7.06 4.52
N SER A 175 24.49 -6.05 5.34
CA SER A 175 23.40 -5.10 5.06
C SER A 175 23.94 -3.67 4.98
N MET A 176 23.54 -2.93 3.94
CA MET A 176 24.11 -1.63 3.59
C MET A 176 23.09 -0.49 3.75
N PHE A 177 23.38 0.47 4.62
CA PHE A 177 22.50 1.63 4.86
C PHE A 177 23.13 2.92 4.36
N SER A 178 22.34 3.74 3.67
CA SER A 178 22.79 5.03 3.12
C SER A 178 22.18 6.20 3.88
N PHE A 179 23.03 7.16 4.25
CA PHE A 179 22.64 8.44 4.87
C PHE A 179 22.93 9.61 3.93
N GLY A 180 22.91 9.32 2.62
CA GLY A 180 23.14 10.30 1.57
C GLY A 180 22.06 11.39 1.49
N PRO A 181 22.30 12.48 0.74
CA PRO A 181 21.48 13.68 0.73
C PRO A 181 19.98 13.48 0.52
N ILE A 182 19.61 12.58 -0.39
CA ILE A 182 18.21 12.30 -0.77
C ILE A 182 17.57 11.17 0.05
N LYS A 183 18.18 10.74 1.15
CA LYS A 183 17.65 9.67 2.02
C LYS A 183 16.76 10.27 3.11
N LYS A 184 15.88 9.44 3.69
CA LYS A 184 14.93 9.85 4.74
C LYS A 184 15.72 10.38 5.93
N THR A 185 16.53 9.56 6.57
CA THR A 185 17.47 10.08 7.59
C THR A 185 18.78 10.51 6.95
N THR A 186 18.83 11.67 6.27
CA THR A 186 20.10 12.12 5.67
C THR A 186 21.05 12.72 6.72
N ALA A 187 22.35 12.45 6.55
CA ALA A 187 23.47 13.14 7.20
C ALA A 187 24.36 13.83 6.13
N LEU A 188 23.77 14.17 4.98
CA LEU A 188 24.42 14.73 3.79
C LEU A 188 25.48 13.80 3.15
N GLY A 189 25.58 12.57 3.64
CA GLY A 189 26.57 11.56 3.29
C GLY A 189 26.74 10.56 4.43
N GLY A 190 27.63 9.59 4.23
CA GLY A 190 27.82 8.50 5.18
C GLY A 190 27.00 7.25 4.84
N ALA A 191 27.50 6.12 5.32
CA ALA A 191 26.85 4.83 5.27
C ALA A 191 27.22 4.01 6.51
N LEU A 192 26.32 3.11 6.90
CA LEU A 192 26.54 2.15 7.97
C LEU A 192 26.31 0.75 7.40
N PHE A 193 27.27 -0.13 7.60
CA PHE A 193 27.19 -1.53 7.19
C PHE A 193 27.07 -2.39 8.44
N THR A 194 26.25 -3.43 8.36
CA THR A 194 26.29 -4.55 9.32
C THR A 194 26.89 -5.75 8.64
N ILE A 195 27.86 -6.38 9.28
CA ILE A 195 28.64 -7.49 8.72
C ILE A 195 28.61 -8.63 9.72
N ARG A 196 28.15 -9.80 9.27
CA ARG A 196 28.02 -10.99 10.10
C ARG A 196 29.38 -11.61 10.43
N ASP A 197 30.23 -11.79 9.44
CA ASP A 197 31.54 -12.42 9.63
C ASP A 197 32.59 -11.42 10.16
N TYR A 198 33.09 -11.72 11.37
CA TYR A 198 34.18 -10.98 12.01
C TYR A 198 35.42 -10.85 11.13
N LYS A 199 35.82 -11.90 10.41
CA LYS A 199 37.03 -11.92 9.56
C LYS A 199 36.89 -10.94 8.40
N ILE A 200 35.73 -10.89 7.75
CA ILE A 200 35.43 -9.92 6.70
C ILE A 200 35.50 -8.49 7.26
N ASN A 201 34.84 -8.24 8.39
CA ASN A 201 34.84 -6.92 9.02
C ASN A 201 36.25 -6.45 9.44
N LYS A 202 37.08 -7.36 9.98
CA LYS A 202 38.47 -7.06 10.36
C LYS A 202 39.30 -6.63 9.14
N LYS A 203 39.27 -7.42 8.06
CA LYS A 203 39.98 -7.09 6.80
C LYS A 203 39.50 -5.78 6.18
N LEU A 204 38.20 -5.49 6.27
CA LEU A 204 37.64 -4.21 5.82
C LEU A 204 38.22 -3.04 6.60
N LYS A 205 38.26 -3.12 7.93
CA LYS A 205 38.86 -2.06 8.77
C LYS A 205 40.34 -1.86 8.49
N GLU A 206 41.11 -2.94 8.34
CA GLU A 206 42.52 -2.89 7.97
C GLU A 206 42.73 -2.22 6.61
N SER A 207 41.99 -2.62 5.59
CA SER A 207 42.08 -2.02 4.25
C SER A 207 41.60 -0.57 4.22
N TYR A 208 40.52 -0.27 4.94
CA TYR A 208 39.96 1.07 5.05
C TYR A 208 40.89 2.02 5.81
N SER A 209 41.71 1.52 6.74
CA SER A 209 42.68 2.34 7.48
C SER A 209 43.64 3.10 6.57
N LYS A 210 43.91 2.58 5.38
CA LYS A 210 44.78 3.17 4.34
C LYS A 210 44.12 4.30 3.55
N TYR A 211 42.80 4.49 3.66
CA TYR A 211 42.09 5.56 2.95
C TYR A 211 42.35 6.92 3.59
N THR A 212 42.54 7.94 2.75
CA THR A 212 42.65 9.33 3.20
C THR A 212 41.27 9.87 3.57
N SER A 213 41.22 10.74 4.57
CA SER A 213 39.96 11.36 5.01
C SER A 213 39.58 12.54 4.12
N GLN A 214 38.28 12.73 3.89
CA GLN A 214 37.77 13.97 3.33
C GLN A 214 38.11 15.16 4.22
N THR A 215 38.43 16.29 3.61
CA THR A 215 38.69 17.53 4.34
C THR A 215 37.41 18.06 4.97
N LYS A 216 37.54 18.78 6.08
CA LYS A 216 36.41 19.49 6.70
C LYS A 216 35.79 20.51 5.73
N PHE A 217 36.63 21.21 4.97
CA PHE A 217 36.20 22.18 3.98
C PHE A 217 35.30 21.57 2.89
N SER A 218 35.63 20.36 2.41
CA SER A 218 34.77 19.64 1.47
C SER A 218 33.38 19.34 2.06
N PHE A 219 33.31 18.97 3.34
CA PHE A 219 32.03 18.77 4.03
C PHE A 219 31.30 20.08 4.35
N LEU A 220 32.03 21.18 4.59
CA LEU A 220 31.47 22.51 4.78
C LEU A 220 30.77 23.00 3.50
N ILE A 221 31.43 22.90 2.34
CA ILE A 221 30.82 23.20 1.03
C ILE A 221 29.53 22.40 0.86
N LYS A 222 29.56 21.11 1.22
CA LYS A 222 28.38 20.24 1.16
C LYS A 222 27.26 20.73 2.07
N THR A 223 27.59 21.14 3.28
CA THR A 223 26.63 21.73 4.24
C THR A 223 25.99 22.99 3.68
N VAL A 224 26.79 23.93 3.16
CA VAL A 224 26.30 25.16 2.54
C VAL A 224 25.38 24.86 1.36
N LYS A 225 25.81 23.97 0.46
CA LYS A 225 25.02 23.52 -0.69
C LYS A 225 23.65 22.98 -0.27
N TYR A 226 23.59 22.08 0.70
CA TYR A 226 22.32 21.48 1.11
C TYR A 226 21.46 22.40 1.99
N SER A 227 22.06 23.35 2.71
CA SER A 227 21.32 24.46 3.34
C SER A 227 20.61 25.30 2.28
N PHE A 228 21.31 25.68 1.21
CA PHE A 228 20.73 26.42 0.09
C PHE A 228 19.61 25.61 -0.61
N LEU A 229 19.86 24.34 -0.93
CA LEU A 229 18.85 23.47 -1.55
C LEU A 229 17.63 23.25 -0.63
N LYS A 230 17.81 23.19 0.70
CA LYS A 230 16.70 23.09 1.65
C LYS A 230 15.81 24.34 1.59
N THR A 231 16.40 25.53 1.50
CA THR A 231 15.66 26.78 1.31
C THR A 231 14.90 26.78 -0.02
N LEU A 232 15.54 26.36 -1.11
CA LEU A 232 14.90 26.25 -2.42
C LEU A 232 13.81 25.18 -2.49
N SER A 233 13.86 24.17 -1.63
CA SER A 233 12.85 23.11 -1.54
C SER A 233 11.59 23.53 -0.78
N ASN A 234 11.51 24.75 -0.24
CA ASN A 234 10.25 25.28 0.28
C ASN A 234 9.27 25.48 -0.90
N PRO A 235 7.98 25.08 -0.80
CA PRO A 235 7.06 25.14 -1.93
C PRO A 235 6.93 26.51 -2.62
N PHE A 236 7.10 27.62 -1.90
CA PHE A 236 7.11 28.96 -2.49
C PHE A 236 8.36 29.20 -3.35
N ASN A 237 9.55 29.02 -2.76
CA ASN A 237 10.82 29.15 -3.46
C ASN A 237 10.96 28.15 -4.62
N TYR A 238 10.41 26.94 -4.44
CA TYR A 238 10.42 25.90 -5.46
C TYR A 238 9.61 26.30 -6.69
N ASN A 239 8.50 27.03 -6.50
CA ASN A 239 7.73 27.60 -7.61
C ASN A 239 8.52 28.69 -8.35
N LEU A 240 9.29 29.52 -7.64
CA LEU A 240 10.18 30.52 -8.26
C LEU A 240 11.29 29.85 -9.09
N VAL A 241 11.95 28.82 -8.55
CA VAL A 241 12.95 28.04 -9.29
C VAL A 241 12.33 27.38 -10.52
N TYR A 242 11.14 26.81 -10.40
CA TYR A 242 10.43 26.23 -11.53
C TYR A 242 10.08 27.26 -12.60
N ALA A 243 9.57 28.44 -12.20
CA ALA A 243 9.28 29.54 -13.13
C ALA A 243 10.55 30.02 -13.84
N PHE A 244 11.66 30.18 -13.11
CA PHE A 244 12.98 30.49 -13.67
C PHE A 244 13.38 29.46 -14.74
N THR A 245 13.29 28.16 -14.44
CA THR A 245 13.66 27.14 -15.44
C THR A 245 12.79 27.18 -16.70
N LYS A 246 11.52 27.60 -16.61
CA LYS A 246 10.67 27.81 -17.79
C LYS A 246 11.11 28.99 -18.63
N VAL A 247 11.45 30.13 -18.01
CA VAL A 247 11.92 31.34 -18.70
C VAL A 247 13.20 31.05 -19.49
N PHE A 248 14.15 30.34 -18.87
CA PHE A 248 15.44 30.03 -19.48
C PHE A 248 15.47 28.71 -20.28
N LYS A 249 14.31 28.07 -20.50
CA LYS A 249 14.19 26.78 -21.23
C LYS A 249 15.12 25.68 -20.70
N ILE A 250 15.36 25.66 -19.38
CA ILE A 250 16.19 24.65 -18.71
C ILE A 250 15.31 23.43 -18.38
N ASP A 251 15.78 22.22 -18.68
CA ASP A 251 15.10 21.00 -18.26
C ASP A 251 15.11 20.89 -16.72
N PHE A 252 13.92 21.04 -16.12
CA PHE A 252 13.76 21.07 -14.67
C PHE A 252 14.19 19.74 -13.99
N ASP A 253 13.90 18.60 -14.62
CA ASP A 253 14.26 17.29 -14.06
C ASP A 253 15.79 17.10 -14.05
N GLN A 254 16.47 17.53 -15.11
CA GLN A 254 17.92 17.50 -15.23
C GLN A 254 18.58 18.48 -14.25
N PHE A 255 18.03 19.69 -14.08
CA PHE A 255 18.51 20.68 -13.11
C PHE A 255 18.46 20.14 -11.68
N ILE A 256 17.32 19.56 -11.27
CA ILE A 256 17.16 18.95 -9.93
C ILE A 256 18.07 17.73 -9.77
N SER A 257 18.16 16.86 -10.77
CA SER A 257 19.03 15.66 -10.73
C SER A 257 20.51 16.03 -10.58
N LYS A 258 21.01 17.03 -11.32
CA LYS A 258 22.40 17.50 -11.18
C LYS A 258 22.64 18.13 -9.80
N SER A 259 21.69 18.92 -9.30
CA SER A 259 21.82 19.64 -8.02
C SER A 259 21.88 18.70 -6.81
N THR A 260 21.19 17.55 -6.86
CA THR A 260 21.07 16.61 -5.74
C THR A 260 22.09 15.47 -5.74
N ARG A 261 22.94 15.37 -6.78
CA ARG A 261 24.00 14.35 -6.87
C ARG A 261 25.11 14.58 -5.84
N GLY A 262 25.61 13.46 -5.31
CA GLY A 262 26.65 13.43 -4.27
C GLY A 262 28.07 13.18 -4.76
N PHE A 263 28.23 12.63 -5.98
CA PHE A 263 29.52 12.28 -6.60
C PHE A 263 29.47 12.54 -8.11
N SER A 264 30.63 12.85 -8.72
CA SER A 264 30.76 13.00 -10.17
C SER A 264 30.84 11.62 -10.86
N GLN A 265 30.39 11.53 -12.12
CA GLN A 265 30.49 10.27 -12.88
C GLN A 265 31.92 10.05 -13.40
N GLU A 266 32.63 11.07 -13.86
CA GLU A 266 33.98 10.90 -14.42
C GLU A 266 34.97 10.41 -13.35
N ASN A 267 34.97 11.01 -12.16
CA ASN A 267 35.96 10.76 -11.10
C ASN A 267 35.43 9.95 -9.91
N MET A 268 34.35 9.18 -10.09
CA MET A 268 33.67 8.47 -9.00
C MET A 268 34.61 7.66 -8.08
N PHE A 269 35.54 6.86 -8.63
CA PHE A 269 36.39 5.98 -7.81
C PHE A 269 37.36 6.75 -6.91
N SER A 270 37.91 7.88 -7.37
CA SER A 270 38.79 8.71 -6.52
C SER A 270 38.01 9.44 -5.43
N GLU A 271 36.73 9.77 -5.68
CA GLU A 271 35.85 10.41 -4.71
C GLU A 271 35.34 9.46 -3.63
N ILE A 272 34.99 8.21 -3.99
CA ILE A 272 34.47 7.22 -3.03
C ILE A 272 35.58 6.55 -2.22
N ARG A 273 36.83 6.48 -2.71
CA ARG A 273 37.95 5.84 -1.97
C ARG A 273 38.57 6.75 -0.91
N LYS A 274 37.72 7.33 -0.06
CA LYS A 274 38.06 8.23 1.03
C LYS A 274 37.27 7.88 2.30
N LYS A 275 37.82 8.23 3.45
CA LYS A 275 37.08 8.22 4.72
C LYS A 275 36.19 9.46 4.84
N PRO A 276 35.05 9.40 5.56
CA PRO A 276 34.29 10.59 5.87
C PRO A 276 35.14 11.58 6.69
N SER A 277 34.82 12.86 6.63
CA SER A 277 35.39 13.81 7.59
C SER A 277 34.84 13.52 8.99
N ALA A 278 35.59 13.87 10.04
CA ALA A 278 35.11 13.73 11.41
C ALA A 278 33.80 14.52 11.64
N SER A 279 33.61 15.65 10.93
CA SER A 279 32.40 16.47 10.96
C SER A 279 31.19 15.76 10.32
N LEU A 280 31.39 15.10 9.18
CA LEU A 280 30.34 14.28 8.55
C LEU A 280 29.93 13.11 9.47
N LEU A 281 30.92 12.43 10.04
CA LEU A 281 30.68 11.32 10.96
C LEU A 281 29.98 11.80 12.24
N SER A 282 30.31 13.01 12.72
CA SER A 282 29.63 13.65 13.86
C SER A 282 28.15 13.89 13.57
N LEU A 283 27.84 14.43 12.38
CA LEU A 283 26.45 14.64 11.96
C LEU A 283 25.70 13.31 11.86
N LEU A 284 26.31 12.29 11.25
CA LEU A 284 25.72 10.96 11.18
C LEU A 284 25.41 10.42 12.58
N ASN A 285 26.38 10.44 13.50
CA ASN A 285 26.20 10.00 14.88
C ASN A 285 25.08 10.77 15.59
N ARG A 286 24.99 12.09 15.40
CA ARG A 286 23.89 12.90 15.93
C ARG A 286 22.54 12.47 15.36
N ARG A 287 22.42 12.31 14.03
CA ARG A 287 21.16 11.95 13.36
C ARG A 287 20.67 10.58 13.81
N ILE A 288 21.56 9.60 14.00
CA ILE A 288 21.20 8.28 14.52
C ILE A 288 20.74 8.34 15.98
N ARG A 289 21.45 9.09 16.85
CA ARG A 289 21.12 9.19 18.28
C ARG A 289 19.80 9.88 18.57
N LEU A 290 19.45 10.88 17.76
CA LEU A 290 18.25 11.70 17.95
C LEU A 290 17.08 11.23 17.10
N LEU A 291 17.18 10.08 16.44
CA LEU A 291 16.11 9.55 15.62
C LEU A 291 14.94 9.14 16.51
N ASN A 292 13.80 9.80 16.34
CA ASN A 292 12.56 9.37 16.97
C ASN A 292 12.00 8.12 16.25
N PRO A 293 11.81 6.98 16.93
CA PRO A 293 11.25 5.78 16.31
C PRO A 293 9.85 6.00 15.73
N ASP A 294 9.05 6.91 16.30
CA ASP A 294 7.65 7.11 15.91
C ASP A 294 7.46 7.98 14.66
N ASP A 295 8.43 8.83 14.30
CA ASP A 295 8.37 9.68 13.10
C ASP A 295 8.16 8.87 11.81
N ASN A 296 8.69 7.64 11.79
CA ASN A 296 8.49 6.75 10.67
C ASN A 296 7.08 6.16 10.62
N LYS A 297 6.48 5.83 11.76
CA LYS A 297 5.14 5.22 11.82
C LYS A 297 4.10 6.18 11.24
N GLU A 298 4.17 7.46 11.59
CA GLU A 298 3.27 8.49 11.03
C GLU A 298 3.41 8.60 9.50
N HIS A 299 4.65 8.71 9.00
CA HIS A 299 4.91 8.79 7.55
C HIS A 299 4.40 7.55 6.80
N ILE A 300 4.58 6.36 7.38
CA ILE A 300 4.10 5.10 6.81
C ILE A 300 2.57 5.08 6.76
N SER A 301 1.91 5.49 7.84
CA SER A 301 0.45 5.58 7.92
C SER A 301 -0.10 6.53 6.84
N ILE A 302 0.51 7.72 6.72
CA ILE A 302 0.19 8.70 5.67
C ILE A 302 0.30 8.08 4.28
N CYS A 303 1.42 7.41 3.97
CA CYS A 303 1.62 6.84 2.65
C CYS A 303 0.65 5.68 2.39
N ARG A 304 0.39 4.80 3.37
CA ARG A 304 -0.59 3.72 3.22
C ARG A 304 -2.01 4.23 2.95
N HIS A 305 -2.45 5.26 3.68
CA HIS A 305 -3.73 5.92 3.45
C HIS A 305 -3.86 6.38 1.99
N HIS A 306 -2.91 7.17 1.49
CA HIS A 306 -2.97 7.65 0.12
C HIS A 306 -2.78 6.55 -0.93
N MET A 307 -2.02 5.49 -0.64
CA MET A 307 -1.85 4.35 -1.55
C MET A 307 -3.14 3.56 -1.70
N ASN A 308 -3.89 3.39 -0.61
CA ASN A 308 -5.19 2.72 -0.66
C ASN A 308 -6.24 3.55 -1.41
N ASN A 309 -6.16 4.88 -1.34
CA ASN A 309 -7.07 5.82 -1.99
C ASN A 309 -6.75 6.11 -3.47
N LEU A 310 -5.67 5.54 -4.03
CA LEU A 310 -5.40 5.64 -5.46
C LEU A 310 -6.45 4.88 -6.27
N PRO A 311 -6.83 5.37 -7.48
CA PRO A 311 -7.71 4.67 -8.41
C PRO A 311 -7.27 3.23 -8.65
N TYR A 312 -8.22 2.34 -8.92
CA TYR A 312 -7.91 0.92 -9.10
C TYR A 312 -7.18 0.65 -10.42
N GLU A 313 -7.34 1.53 -11.42
CA GLU A 313 -6.63 1.51 -12.70
C GLU A 313 -5.12 1.76 -12.53
N ILE A 314 -4.74 2.39 -11.41
CA ILE A 314 -3.35 2.66 -11.08
C ILE A 314 -2.79 1.46 -10.31
N THR A 315 -1.77 0.83 -10.88
CA THR A 315 -1.08 -0.26 -10.19
C THR A 315 -0.26 0.32 -9.04
N LYS A 316 -0.57 -0.15 -7.83
CA LYS A 316 0.06 0.25 -6.56
C LYS A 316 1.32 -0.60 -6.35
N ILE A 317 2.47 -0.02 -6.68
CA ILE A 317 3.76 -0.70 -6.59
C ILE A 317 4.11 -0.89 -5.11
N GLY A 318 4.49 -2.10 -4.71
CA GLY A 318 4.86 -2.39 -3.31
C GLY A 318 3.68 -2.48 -2.32
N ARG A 319 2.42 -2.55 -2.79
CA ARG A 319 1.23 -2.62 -1.91
C ARG A 319 1.20 -3.88 -1.03
N GLY A 320 1.72 -5.00 -1.52
CA GLY A 320 1.72 -6.29 -0.82
C GLY A 320 2.81 -6.41 0.25
N VAL A 321 3.54 -5.34 0.54
CA VAL A 321 4.68 -5.35 1.46
C VAL A 321 4.23 -4.94 2.86
N GLU A 322 4.50 -5.82 3.82
CA GLU A 322 4.18 -5.58 5.23
C GLU A 322 5.05 -4.47 5.85
N ASN A 323 6.32 -4.37 5.48
CA ASN A 323 7.25 -3.39 6.03
C ASN A 323 7.73 -2.43 4.94
N HIS A 324 7.24 -1.19 4.94
CA HIS A 324 7.53 -0.23 3.87
C HIS A 324 7.91 1.14 4.45
N SER A 325 9.12 1.64 4.19
CA SER A 325 9.60 2.94 4.70
C SER A 325 9.11 4.15 3.90
N PHE A 326 8.64 3.90 2.67
CA PHE A 326 8.20 4.89 1.67
C PHE A 326 9.25 5.97 1.43
N TRP A 327 10.46 5.54 1.03
CA TRP A 327 11.52 6.47 0.59
C TRP A 327 11.11 7.24 -0.67
N LEU A 328 10.39 6.57 -1.56
CA LEU A 328 9.64 7.14 -2.65
C LEU A 328 8.23 6.56 -2.63
N PHE A 329 7.30 7.25 -3.29
CA PHE A 329 5.92 6.78 -3.46
C PHE A 329 5.68 6.47 -4.94
N PRO A 330 5.98 5.24 -5.40
CA PRO A 330 5.83 4.86 -6.79
C PRO A 330 4.40 4.37 -7.11
N ALA A 331 3.89 4.70 -8.29
CA ALA A 331 2.71 4.03 -8.87
C ALA A 331 2.82 3.96 -10.40
N LEU A 332 2.22 2.95 -11.05
CA LEU A 332 2.25 2.81 -12.52
C LEU A 332 1.09 3.53 -13.18
N PHE A 333 1.43 4.30 -14.21
CA PHE A 333 0.49 5.09 -14.99
C PHE A 333 0.62 4.75 -16.48
N LYS A 334 -0.49 4.42 -17.16
CA LYS A 334 -0.50 4.12 -18.61
C LYS A 334 -0.04 5.32 -19.45
N ASN A 335 -0.48 6.54 -19.11
CA ASN A 335 -0.14 7.77 -19.83
C ASN A 335 0.79 8.68 -19.02
N ARG A 336 1.98 8.17 -18.64
CA ARG A 336 2.85 8.86 -17.65
C ARG A 336 3.12 10.34 -17.97
N ARG A 337 3.39 10.69 -19.23
CA ARG A 337 3.78 12.07 -19.63
C ARG A 337 2.62 13.04 -19.46
N GLU A 338 1.45 12.66 -19.95
CA GLU A 338 0.22 13.43 -19.83
C GLU A 338 -0.16 13.63 -18.36
N ILE A 339 -0.10 12.57 -17.56
CA ILE A 339 -0.47 12.61 -16.14
C ILE A 339 0.52 13.44 -15.34
N GLN A 340 1.82 13.29 -15.63
CA GLN A 340 2.86 14.13 -15.05
C GLN A 340 2.58 15.61 -15.34
N GLN A 341 2.21 15.96 -16.58
CA GLN A 341 1.89 17.34 -16.95
C GLN A 341 0.63 17.84 -16.22
N LYS A 342 -0.48 17.09 -16.26
CA LYS A 342 -1.73 17.45 -15.57
C LYS A 342 -1.51 17.72 -14.09
N LEU A 343 -0.71 16.90 -13.40
CA LEU A 343 -0.45 17.09 -11.97
C LEU A 343 0.56 18.21 -11.68
N LYS A 344 1.53 18.46 -12.58
CA LYS A 344 2.39 19.65 -12.54
C LYS A 344 1.57 20.94 -12.67
N ASP A 345 0.55 20.95 -13.53
CA ASP A 345 -0.38 22.08 -13.67
C ASP A 345 -1.22 22.28 -12.40
N LYS A 346 -1.49 21.20 -11.66
CA LYS A 346 -2.04 21.25 -10.29
C LYS A 346 -0.99 21.55 -9.22
N LYS A 347 0.18 22.06 -9.58
CA LYS A 347 1.24 22.48 -8.65
C LYS A 347 1.82 21.35 -7.77
N PHE A 348 1.88 20.13 -8.30
CA PHE A 348 2.64 19.03 -7.70
C PHE A 348 3.77 18.59 -8.63
N ASP A 349 4.99 18.67 -8.13
CA ASP A 349 6.14 18.21 -8.90
C ASP A 349 6.23 16.68 -8.81
N ILE A 350 5.94 16.06 -9.94
CA ILE A 350 5.96 14.61 -10.11
C ILE A 350 6.97 14.28 -11.20
N THR A 351 7.68 13.17 -11.04
CA THR A 351 8.70 12.75 -11.99
C THR A 351 8.72 11.23 -12.16
N SER A 352 9.26 10.81 -13.29
CA SER A 352 9.66 9.43 -13.57
C SER A 352 11.14 9.17 -13.23
N LYS A 353 11.94 10.21 -12.92
CA LYS A 353 13.42 10.13 -12.83
C LYS A 353 14.00 10.51 -11.45
N SER A 354 13.24 10.36 -10.37
CA SER A 354 13.61 10.87 -9.03
C SER A 354 14.93 10.34 -8.44
N SER A 355 15.47 9.23 -8.96
CA SER A 355 16.55 8.47 -8.31
C SER A 355 17.67 7.97 -9.22
N ASN A 356 17.70 8.37 -10.51
CA ASN A 356 18.65 7.85 -11.53
C ASN A 356 18.74 6.32 -11.54
N LEU A 357 17.62 5.62 -11.33
CA LEU A 357 17.58 4.16 -11.40
C LEU A 357 17.66 3.70 -12.86
N ILE A 358 18.30 2.55 -13.05
CA ILE A 358 18.47 1.88 -14.34
C ILE A 358 18.05 0.43 -14.25
N LEU A 359 17.76 -0.16 -15.41
CA LEU A 359 17.63 -1.60 -15.58
C LEU A 359 19.01 -2.19 -15.86
N VAL A 360 19.42 -3.17 -15.05
CA VAL A 360 20.66 -3.92 -15.26
C VAL A 360 20.48 -4.85 -16.46
N ASN A 361 21.36 -4.73 -17.47
CA ASN A 361 21.35 -5.53 -18.71
C ASN A 361 19.97 -5.59 -19.41
N PRO A 362 19.50 -4.48 -20.02
CA PRO A 362 18.14 -4.35 -20.53
C PRO A 362 17.79 -5.34 -21.66
N ASN A 363 18.78 -5.92 -22.34
CA ASN A 363 18.56 -6.85 -23.45
C ASN A 363 18.11 -8.27 -23.01
N LYS A 364 17.99 -8.54 -21.70
CA LYS A 364 17.59 -9.85 -21.18
C LYS A 364 16.05 -9.94 -21.14
N SER A 365 15.47 -10.90 -21.87
CA SER A 365 14.02 -11.04 -22.12
C SER A 365 13.13 -11.26 -20.87
N ASN A 366 13.72 -11.62 -19.72
CA ASN A 366 12.99 -12.08 -18.54
C ASN A 366 12.84 -11.01 -17.44
N LEU A 367 12.92 -9.72 -17.77
CA LEU A 367 12.84 -8.59 -16.81
C LEU A 367 11.57 -7.74 -16.99
N LYS A 368 10.45 -8.39 -17.29
CA LYS A 368 9.19 -7.73 -17.71
C LYS A 368 8.68 -6.73 -16.66
N ASN A 369 8.63 -7.12 -15.39
CA ASN A 369 8.09 -6.28 -14.33
C ASN A 369 9.01 -5.11 -14.01
N SER A 370 10.33 -5.35 -13.97
CA SER A 370 11.33 -4.33 -13.70
C SER A 370 11.36 -3.27 -14.80
N SER A 371 11.26 -3.68 -16.07
CA SER A 371 11.09 -2.75 -17.20
C SER A 371 9.80 -1.96 -17.05
N LEU A 372 8.68 -2.64 -16.80
CA LEU A 372 7.38 -1.98 -16.64
C LEU A 372 7.41 -0.91 -15.53
N ILE A 373 8.06 -1.22 -14.40
CA ILE A 373 8.28 -0.29 -13.29
C ILE A 373 9.08 0.93 -13.76
N LEU A 374 10.24 0.75 -14.37
CA LEU A 374 11.08 1.89 -14.78
C LEU A 374 10.43 2.73 -15.88
N ASP A 375 9.70 2.12 -16.79
CA ASP A 375 9.12 2.79 -17.94
C ASP A 375 7.84 3.58 -17.58
N ASN A 376 7.04 3.07 -16.63
CA ASN A 376 5.69 3.58 -16.37
C ASN A 376 5.48 4.16 -14.95
N SER A 377 6.49 4.14 -14.08
CA SER A 377 6.35 4.73 -12.75
C SER A 377 6.36 6.25 -12.75
N LEU A 378 5.46 6.84 -11.97
CA LEU A 378 5.60 8.19 -11.46
C LEU A 378 5.74 8.15 -9.94
N PHE A 379 6.57 9.06 -9.42
CA PHE A 379 6.77 9.21 -7.98
C PHE A 379 5.92 10.38 -7.46
N LEU A 380 4.92 10.06 -6.64
CA LEU A 380 4.01 11.05 -6.06
C LEU A 380 4.65 11.74 -4.85
N PRO A 381 4.54 13.08 -4.71
CA PRO A 381 5.05 13.80 -3.55
C PRO A 381 4.15 13.58 -2.34
N ILE A 382 4.29 12.43 -1.68
CA ILE A 382 3.53 12.07 -0.48
C ILE A 382 4.52 11.85 0.67
N TYR A 383 4.60 12.85 1.54
CA TYR A 383 5.46 12.81 2.73
C TYR A 383 4.97 13.81 3.79
N ARG A 384 5.39 13.59 5.05
CA ARG A 384 4.90 14.30 6.25
C ARG A 384 4.91 15.83 6.15
N LYS A 385 5.95 16.43 5.56
CA LYS A 385 6.11 17.90 5.45
C LYS A 385 5.10 18.58 4.50
N ILE A 386 4.37 17.84 3.67
CA ILE A 386 3.26 18.41 2.88
C ILE A 386 2.01 18.48 3.77
N PRO A 387 1.34 19.64 3.88
CA PRO A 387 0.11 19.78 4.66
C PRO A 387 -0.94 18.73 4.28
N LYS A 388 -1.68 18.20 5.26
CA LYS A 388 -2.71 17.17 5.03
C LYS A 388 -3.69 17.57 3.92
N LYS A 389 -4.19 18.82 3.94
CA LYS A 389 -5.11 19.36 2.93
C LYS A 389 -4.57 19.25 1.49
N GLU A 390 -3.26 19.43 1.32
CA GLU A 390 -2.58 19.37 0.04
C GLU A 390 -2.28 17.94 -0.40
N ARG A 391 -1.96 17.04 0.54
CA ARG A 391 -1.88 15.60 0.24
C ARG A 391 -3.21 15.04 -0.22
N GLU A 392 -4.31 15.42 0.44
CA GLU A 392 -5.66 15.06 0.00
C GLU A 392 -6.01 15.69 -1.36
N ARG A 393 -5.53 16.91 -1.64
CA ARG A 393 -5.71 17.56 -2.94
C ARG A 393 -4.97 16.82 -4.06
N LEU A 394 -3.79 16.29 -3.78
CA LEU A 394 -3.06 15.44 -4.73
C LEU A 394 -3.87 14.17 -5.03
N SER A 395 -4.32 13.43 -4.01
CA SER A 395 -5.15 12.23 -4.22
C SER A 395 -6.42 12.54 -5.03
N ARG A 396 -7.15 13.61 -4.69
CA ARG A 396 -8.30 14.08 -5.47
C ARG A 396 -7.94 14.42 -6.91
N SER A 397 -6.79 15.06 -7.14
CA SER A 397 -6.33 15.42 -8.49
C SER A 397 -6.00 14.17 -9.32
N VAL A 398 -5.38 13.15 -8.72
CA VAL A 398 -5.12 11.86 -9.38
C VAL A 398 -6.44 11.16 -9.72
N ASN A 399 -7.38 11.10 -8.77
CA ASN A 399 -8.70 10.50 -9.01
C ASN A 399 -9.43 11.17 -10.19
N LYS A 400 -9.35 12.51 -10.31
CA LYS A 400 -10.05 13.27 -11.38
C LYS A 400 -9.54 12.95 -12.77
N ILE A 401 -8.30 12.51 -12.89
CA ILE A 401 -7.68 12.20 -14.18
C ILE A 401 -8.21 10.88 -14.76
N TYR A 402 -8.57 9.93 -13.89
CA TYR A 402 -9.04 8.59 -14.28
C TYR A 402 -10.56 8.49 -14.39
N ASP A 403 -11.25 9.56 -14.00
CA ASP A 403 -12.69 9.67 -13.95
C ASP A 403 -13.28 10.23 -15.27
N ASN A 404 -12.80 9.75 -16.42
CA ASN A 404 -13.26 10.22 -17.75
C ASN A 404 -14.74 9.89 -18.06
N ASP A 405 -15.47 9.26 -17.14
CA ASP A 405 -16.94 9.14 -17.17
C ASP A 405 -17.65 10.17 -16.27
N GLY A 406 -16.94 11.23 -15.87
CA GLY A 406 -17.55 12.42 -15.27
C GLY A 406 -18.39 12.13 -14.04
N GLU A 407 -17.79 11.65 -12.96
CA GLU A 407 -18.20 11.93 -11.57
C GLU A 407 -17.33 11.08 -10.62
N ILE A 408 -16.32 11.69 -10.00
CA ILE A 408 -15.79 11.19 -8.74
C ILE A 408 -16.96 11.35 -7.78
N LYS A 409 -17.74 10.29 -7.61
CA LYS A 409 -18.30 10.07 -6.30
C LYS A 409 -17.09 9.73 -5.46
N GLU A 410 -16.75 10.66 -4.56
CA GLU A 410 -15.91 10.36 -3.40
C GLU A 410 -16.28 8.95 -2.91
N PRO A 411 -15.34 8.11 -2.40
CA PRO A 411 -15.73 6.84 -1.80
C PRO A 411 -16.97 7.09 -0.96
N LYS A 412 -18.10 6.56 -1.44
CA LYS A 412 -19.38 7.16 -1.06
C LYS A 412 -19.60 6.68 0.36
N LYS A 413 -19.66 7.60 1.31
CA LYS A 413 -20.05 7.25 2.67
C LYS A 413 -21.48 6.75 2.59
N ILE A 414 -21.66 5.44 2.77
CA ILE A 414 -22.97 4.84 2.91
C ILE A 414 -23.19 4.65 4.40
N LEU A 415 -24.27 5.25 4.87
CA LEU A 415 -24.80 5.06 6.20
C LEU A 415 -25.90 4.02 6.12
N ASP A 416 -26.00 3.17 7.13
CA ASP A 416 -27.25 2.44 7.33
C ASP A 416 -28.40 3.43 7.63
N ASN A 417 -29.65 2.95 7.57
CA ASN A 417 -30.82 3.81 7.73
C ASN A 417 -30.89 4.47 9.12
N ASN A 418 -30.31 3.82 10.14
CA ASN A 418 -30.31 4.29 11.53
C ASN A 418 -29.06 5.11 11.89
N ARG A 419 -28.14 5.30 10.93
CA ARG A 419 -26.84 5.97 11.06
C ARG A 419 -25.93 5.39 12.15
N LEU A 420 -26.09 4.11 12.50
CA LEU A 420 -25.28 3.42 13.51
C LEU A 420 -23.91 3.03 12.95
N THR A 421 -23.90 2.58 11.70
CA THR A 421 -22.69 2.14 10.99
C THR A 421 -22.56 2.85 9.65
N PHE A 422 -21.31 2.96 9.18
CA PHE A 422 -21.01 3.48 7.86
C PHE A 422 -19.84 2.73 7.23
N ALA A 423 -19.75 2.81 5.91
CA ALA A 423 -18.55 2.45 5.19
C ALA A 423 -18.31 3.35 3.99
N TYR A 424 -17.06 3.38 3.56
CA TYR A 424 -16.62 4.05 2.36
C TYR A 424 -16.59 3.04 1.20
N VAL A 425 -17.48 3.17 0.23
CA VAL A 425 -17.55 2.24 -0.91
C VAL A 425 -16.97 2.86 -2.18
N ASN A 426 -16.21 2.06 -2.93
CA ASN A 426 -15.50 2.53 -4.12
C ASN A 426 -16.39 2.64 -5.35
N LYS A 427 -17.43 1.79 -5.44
CA LYS A 427 -18.36 1.76 -6.56
C LYS A 427 -19.69 1.18 -6.08
N ILE A 428 -20.79 1.69 -6.63
CA ILE A 428 -22.13 1.16 -6.39
C ILE A 428 -22.68 0.67 -7.72
N PHE A 429 -23.14 -0.57 -7.75
CA PHE A 429 -23.83 -1.18 -8.87
C PHE A 429 -25.31 -1.34 -8.51
N SER A 430 -26.22 -1.02 -9.42
CA SER A 430 -27.67 -1.21 -9.23
C SER A 430 -28.23 -2.15 -10.29
N PRO A 431 -27.89 -3.46 -10.22
CA PRO A 431 -28.28 -4.40 -11.26
C PRO A 431 -29.79 -4.60 -11.31
N LYS A 432 -30.31 -4.86 -12.51
CA LYS A 432 -31.74 -5.14 -12.77
C LYS A 432 -32.00 -6.58 -13.22
N SER A 433 -30.95 -7.38 -13.41
CA SER A 433 -31.05 -8.77 -13.83
C SER A 433 -30.07 -9.66 -13.07
N GLU A 434 -30.38 -10.96 -12.97
CA GLU A 434 -29.47 -11.95 -12.35
C GLU A 434 -28.15 -12.06 -13.13
N LYS A 435 -28.21 -11.89 -14.46
CA LYS A 435 -27.04 -11.84 -15.33
C LYS A 435 -26.11 -10.70 -14.94
N GLU A 436 -26.63 -9.50 -14.71
CA GLU A 436 -25.81 -8.36 -14.26
C GLU A 436 -25.18 -8.63 -12.89
N ILE A 437 -25.93 -9.20 -11.94
CA ILE A 437 -25.39 -9.58 -10.62
C ILE A 437 -24.20 -10.54 -10.81
N ARG A 438 -24.36 -11.58 -11.62
CA ARG A 438 -23.29 -12.53 -11.95
C ARG A 438 -22.09 -11.86 -12.59
N ASP A 439 -22.32 -10.98 -13.56
CA ASP A 439 -21.24 -10.31 -14.29
C ASP A 439 -20.45 -9.38 -13.37
N ILE A 440 -21.13 -8.71 -12.42
CA ILE A 440 -20.49 -7.90 -11.36
C ILE A 440 -19.66 -8.80 -10.43
N VAL A 441 -20.15 -9.96 -10.01
CA VAL A 441 -19.40 -10.87 -9.14
C VAL A 441 -18.15 -11.41 -9.85
N ARG A 442 -18.28 -11.81 -11.12
CA ARG A 442 -17.13 -12.24 -11.93
C ARG A 442 -16.10 -11.13 -12.10
N LEU A 443 -16.58 -9.90 -12.34
CA LEU A 443 -15.71 -8.73 -12.43
C LEU A 443 -14.98 -8.50 -11.10
N ALA A 444 -15.70 -8.51 -9.98
CA ALA A 444 -15.09 -8.33 -8.67
C ALA A 444 -14.07 -9.43 -8.34
N SER A 445 -14.37 -10.69 -8.67
CA SER A 445 -13.46 -11.84 -8.50
C SER A 445 -12.19 -11.68 -9.33
N LYS A 446 -12.33 -11.31 -10.62
CA LYS A 446 -11.21 -10.99 -11.51
C LYS A 446 -10.32 -9.87 -10.96
N HIS A 447 -10.92 -8.88 -10.31
CA HIS A 447 -10.22 -7.74 -9.74
C HIS A 447 -9.82 -7.91 -8.27
N LYS A 448 -10.09 -9.07 -7.64
CA LYS A 448 -9.93 -9.30 -6.20
C LYS A 448 -10.56 -8.17 -5.35
N ALA A 449 -11.67 -7.61 -5.84
CA ALA A 449 -12.40 -6.56 -5.15
C ALA A 449 -13.27 -7.19 -4.05
N LYS A 450 -13.33 -6.53 -2.88
CA LYS A 450 -14.30 -6.89 -1.84
C LYS A 450 -15.70 -6.54 -2.32
N LEU A 451 -16.67 -7.39 -2.06
CA LEU A 451 -18.08 -7.14 -2.36
C LEU A 451 -18.88 -6.96 -1.07
N SER A 452 -19.84 -6.05 -1.12
CA SER A 452 -20.90 -5.90 -0.12
C SER A 452 -22.23 -5.78 -0.85
N VAL A 453 -23.30 -6.22 -0.22
CA VAL A 453 -24.66 -6.18 -0.79
C VAL A 453 -25.53 -5.32 0.11
N MET A 454 -26.45 -4.57 -0.49
CA MET A 454 -27.47 -3.84 0.24
C MET A 454 -28.86 -4.00 -0.36
N GLY A 455 -29.85 -4.01 0.56
CA GLY A 455 -31.25 -3.74 0.26
C GLY A 455 -31.63 -2.35 0.76
N LYS A 456 -32.60 -2.29 1.70
CA LYS A 456 -33.08 -1.01 2.26
C LYS A 456 -32.18 -0.42 3.36
N LEU A 457 -31.18 -1.17 3.86
CA LEU A 457 -30.28 -0.77 4.95
C LEU A 457 -30.98 -0.50 6.30
N CYS A 458 -32.17 -1.03 6.50
CA CYS A 458 -32.91 -0.93 7.76
C CYS A 458 -32.49 -2.07 8.71
N ASN A 459 -31.34 -1.92 9.38
CA ASN A 459 -30.89 -2.87 10.41
C ASN A 459 -30.72 -2.15 11.76
N ILE A 460 -31.30 -2.72 12.83
CA ILE A 460 -31.24 -2.17 14.19
C ILE A 460 -29.86 -2.36 14.80
N GLY A 461 -29.14 -3.44 14.45
CA GLY A 461 -27.78 -3.71 14.93
C GLY A 461 -26.65 -3.08 14.10
N GLY A 462 -27.00 -2.27 13.10
CA GLY A 462 -26.06 -1.77 12.09
C GLY A 462 -25.89 -2.71 10.90
N HIS A 463 -25.38 -2.19 9.78
CA HIS A 463 -25.19 -2.96 8.54
C HIS A 463 -23.75 -3.48 8.42
N SER A 464 -23.59 -4.74 8.01
CA SER A 464 -22.27 -5.36 7.81
C SER A 464 -21.64 -4.88 6.51
N PHE A 465 -20.92 -3.76 6.57
CA PHE A 465 -20.15 -3.24 5.44
C PHE A 465 -18.68 -3.66 5.48
N SER A 466 -18.02 -3.62 4.32
CA SER A 466 -16.55 -3.62 4.24
C SER A 466 -16.06 -2.32 3.59
N ASP A 467 -15.09 -1.66 4.23
CA ASP A 467 -14.47 -0.46 3.66
C ASP A 467 -13.73 -0.78 2.35
N ASN A 468 -13.81 0.16 1.43
CA ASN A 468 -13.27 0.10 0.06
C ASN A 468 -13.86 -1.05 -0.77
N ALA A 469 -15.02 -1.57 -0.40
CA ALA A 469 -15.75 -2.58 -1.18
C ALA A 469 -16.50 -1.98 -2.37
N TRP A 470 -16.84 -2.84 -3.31
CA TRP A 470 -17.88 -2.61 -4.30
C TRP A 470 -19.23 -2.99 -3.69
N LEU A 471 -20.20 -2.10 -3.82
CA LEU A 471 -21.52 -2.26 -3.24
C LEU A 471 -22.52 -2.63 -4.33
N ILE A 472 -23.28 -3.70 -4.12
CA ILE A 472 -24.39 -4.10 -5.00
C ILE A 472 -25.71 -3.68 -4.33
N ASP A 473 -26.40 -2.73 -4.95
CA ASP A 473 -27.71 -2.23 -4.57
C ASP A 473 -28.81 -3.05 -5.25
N LEU A 474 -29.44 -3.94 -4.50
CA LEU A 474 -30.50 -4.80 -5.03
C LEU A 474 -31.88 -4.14 -5.04
N LYS A 475 -32.06 -2.90 -4.57
CA LYS A 475 -33.39 -2.25 -4.55
C LYS A 475 -34.08 -2.19 -5.92
N GLY A 476 -33.30 -2.18 -7.01
CA GLY A 476 -33.81 -2.22 -8.38
C GLY A 476 -34.18 -3.62 -8.90
N TYR A 477 -33.73 -4.68 -8.23
CA TYR A 477 -34.01 -6.08 -8.56
C TYR A 477 -35.19 -6.57 -7.70
N ASN A 478 -36.40 -6.10 -8.02
CA ASN A 478 -37.56 -6.11 -7.10
C ASN A 478 -38.89 -6.60 -7.74
N ASN A 479 -38.81 -7.47 -8.73
CA ASN A 479 -39.99 -8.00 -9.42
C ASN A 479 -40.61 -9.21 -8.70
N ILE A 480 -41.91 -9.37 -8.89
CA ILE A 480 -42.64 -10.62 -8.65
C ILE A 480 -42.52 -11.43 -9.93
N ILE A 481 -41.98 -12.64 -9.83
CA ILE A 481 -41.72 -13.51 -10.98
C ILE A 481 -42.93 -14.38 -11.30
N SER A 482 -43.54 -14.98 -10.28
CA SER A 482 -44.72 -15.82 -10.44
C SER A 482 -45.49 -16.00 -9.13
N LEU A 483 -46.76 -16.40 -9.22
CA LEU A 483 -47.61 -16.78 -8.10
C LEU A 483 -48.40 -18.04 -8.45
N SER A 484 -48.27 -19.09 -7.65
CA SER A 484 -49.12 -20.28 -7.67
C SER A 484 -50.13 -20.21 -6.53
N LYS A 485 -51.38 -19.84 -6.85
CA LYS A 485 -52.46 -19.72 -5.86
C LYS A 485 -52.76 -21.06 -5.17
N ASN A 486 -52.88 -22.13 -5.97
CA ASN A 486 -53.21 -23.47 -5.45
C ASN A 486 -52.12 -24.01 -4.51
N LYS A 487 -50.85 -23.76 -4.84
CA LYS A 487 -49.72 -24.17 -3.98
C LYS A 487 -49.42 -23.18 -2.87
N LYS A 488 -50.01 -21.98 -2.91
CA LYS A 488 -49.70 -20.84 -2.05
C LYS A 488 -48.19 -20.53 -2.06
N ILE A 489 -47.58 -20.48 -3.25
CA ILE A 489 -46.15 -20.18 -3.42
C ILE A 489 -46.01 -18.96 -4.34
N ILE A 490 -45.19 -18.00 -3.92
CA ILE A 490 -44.81 -16.84 -4.74
C ILE A 490 -43.30 -16.82 -4.97
N THR A 491 -42.88 -16.56 -6.19
CA THR A 491 -41.47 -16.38 -6.54
C THR A 491 -41.19 -14.89 -6.73
N VAL A 492 -40.22 -14.37 -6.01
CA VAL A 492 -39.89 -12.93 -6.00
C VAL A 492 -38.39 -12.69 -6.05
N GLN A 493 -37.99 -11.51 -6.53
CA GLN A 493 -36.60 -11.06 -6.48
C GLN A 493 -36.25 -10.49 -5.09
N SER A 494 -35.02 -10.70 -4.66
CA SER A 494 -34.54 -10.42 -3.30
C SER A 494 -34.58 -8.94 -2.89
N GLY A 495 -34.58 -8.02 -3.86
CA GLY A 495 -34.70 -6.58 -3.64
C GLY A 495 -36.13 -6.08 -3.42
N ILE A 496 -37.15 -6.94 -3.54
CA ILE A 496 -38.55 -6.56 -3.34
C ILE A 496 -38.86 -6.23 -1.88
N LEU A 497 -39.74 -5.25 -1.64
CA LEU A 497 -40.25 -4.92 -0.32
C LEU A 497 -41.44 -5.81 0.06
N TRP A 498 -41.60 -6.11 1.35
CA TRP A 498 -42.78 -6.83 1.85
C TRP A 498 -44.08 -6.13 1.51
N GLU A 499 -44.12 -4.79 1.58
CA GLU A 499 -45.29 -3.98 1.20
C GLU A 499 -45.81 -4.32 -0.21
N LYS A 500 -44.89 -4.42 -1.19
CA LYS A 500 -45.24 -4.74 -2.59
C LYS A 500 -45.78 -6.16 -2.73
N ILE A 501 -45.22 -7.11 -1.97
CA ILE A 501 -45.73 -8.49 -1.93
C ILE A 501 -47.13 -8.50 -1.34
N GLN A 502 -47.33 -7.93 -0.15
CA GLN A 502 -48.62 -7.90 0.54
C GLN A 502 -49.71 -7.28 -0.34
N ALA A 503 -49.45 -6.10 -0.89
CA ALA A 503 -50.38 -5.43 -1.79
C ALA A 503 -50.78 -6.33 -2.98
N TYR A 504 -49.82 -7.07 -3.55
CA TYR A 504 -50.07 -7.97 -4.67
C TYR A 504 -50.84 -9.24 -4.30
N ILE A 505 -50.61 -9.81 -3.12
CA ILE A 505 -51.25 -11.08 -2.72
C ILE A 505 -52.60 -10.90 -2.02
N ASN A 506 -52.88 -9.70 -1.48
CA ASN A 506 -54.13 -9.39 -0.79
C ASN A 506 -55.37 -9.60 -1.67
N GLN A 507 -55.31 -9.23 -2.95
CA GLN A 507 -56.38 -9.46 -3.92
C GLN A 507 -56.71 -10.95 -4.16
N PHE A 508 -55.87 -11.86 -3.67
CA PHE A 508 -56.07 -13.30 -3.76
C PHE A 508 -56.42 -13.94 -2.41
N ALA A 509 -56.74 -13.13 -1.39
CA ALA A 509 -56.98 -13.58 -0.01
C ALA A 509 -55.81 -14.40 0.58
N LEU A 510 -54.58 -14.06 0.18
CA LEU A 510 -53.35 -14.66 0.67
C LEU A 510 -52.55 -13.67 1.52
N SER A 511 -51.76 -14.18 2.45
CA SER A 511 -50.88 -13.43 3.34
C SER A 511 -49.49 -14.06 3.43
N VAL A 512 -48.51 -13.28 3.86
CA VAL A 512 -47.14 -13.78 4.14
C VAL A 512 -47.12 -14.49 5.48
N LEU A 513 -46.46 -15.66 5.55
CA LEU A 513 -46.43 -16.46 6.78
C LEU A 513 -45.59 -15.81 7.89
N THR A 514 -44.46 -15.19 7.53
CA THR A 514 -43.54 -14.58 8.50
C THR A 514 -42.86 -13.36 7.89
N MET A 515 -43.01 -12.21 8.54
CA MET A 515 -42.29 -10.98 8.25
C MET A 515 -42.10 -10.16 9.53
N GLN A 516 -41.19 -9.18 9.52
CA GLN A 516 -41.04 -8.23 10.62
C GLN A 516 -42.32 -7.42 10.86
N SER A 517 -42.42 -6.77 12.04
CA SER A 517 -43.56 -5.91 12.40
C SER A 517 -43.82 -4.77 11.40
N SER A 518 -42.83 -4.38 10.61
CA SER A 518 -42.95 -3.40 9.52
C SER A 518 -42.66 -4.07 8.19
N ASN A 519 -43.32 -3.63 7.12
CA ASN A 519 -43.21 -4.18 5.77
C ASN A 519 -42.26 -3.38 4.86
N GLN A 520 -41.48 -2.45 5.42
CA GLN A 520 -40.54 -1.60 4.69
C GLN A 520 -39.17 -2.25 4.41
N PHE A 521 -39.00 -3.54 4.72
CA PHE A 521 -37.74 -4.27 4.50
C PHE A 521 -37.75 -4.99 3.15
N THR A 522 -36.57 -5.10 2.55
CA THR A 522 -36.35 -6.00 1.40
C THR A 522 -36.37 -7.45 1.86
N VAL A 523 -37.01 -8.35 1.11
CA VAL A 523 -37.08 -9.79 1.43
C VAL A 523 -35.70 -10.42 1.57
N GLY A 524 -34.75 -10.10 0.67
CA GLY A 524 -33.38 -10.60 0.75
C GLY A 524 -32.65 -10.14 2.01
N GLY A 525 -32.92 -8.93 2.50
CA GLY A 525 -32.40 -8.44 3.78
C GLY A 525 -32.99 -9.20 4.97
N SER A 526 -34.32 -9.43 4.96
CA SER A 526 -35.01 -10.26 5.96
C SER A 526 -34.46 -11.68 6.02
N LEU A 527 -34.18 -12.27 4.86
CA LEU A 527 -33.62 -13.61 4.74
C LEU A 527 -32.15 -13.66 5.20
N GLY A 528 -31.36 -12.65 4.84
CA GLY A 528 -29.96 -12.53 5.24
C GLY A 528 -29.76 -12.46 6.76
N ALA A 529 -30.76 -11.98 7.50
CA ALA A 529 -30.77 -11.93 8.96
C ALA A 529 -31.63 -13.02 9.63
N ASN A 530 -32.26 -13.91 8.85
CA ASN A 530 -33.19 -14.94 9.31
C ASN A 530 -34.20 -14.45 10.37
N ILE A 531 -34.89 -13.36 10.05
CA ILE A 531 -35.79 -12.66 10.98
C ILE A 531 -36.94 -13.53 11.48
N HIS A 532 -37.57 -13.10 12.59
CA HIS A 532 -38.83 -13.63 13.08
C HIS A 532 -39.99 -12.63 12.87
N GLY A 533 -41.23 -13.11 13.00
CA GLY A 533 -42.43 -12.29 12.95
C GLY A 533 -43.08 -12.06 14.32
N ARG A 534 -44.28 -11.45 14.31
CA ARG A 534 -45.12 -11.24 15.51
C ARG A 534 -45.97 -12.45 15.87
N ASP A 535 -46.32 -13.27 14.90
CA ASP A 535 -47.08 -14.49 15.15
C ASP A 535 -46.15 -15.53 15.75
N ILE A 536 -46.31 -15.82 17.05
CA ILE A 536 -45.47 -16.78 17.78
C ILE A 536 -45.61 -18.22 17.27
N ARG A 537 -46.69 -18.53 16.52
CA ARG A 537 -46.92 -19.83 15.89
C ARG A 537 -46.03 -19.97 14.65
N ALA A 538 -45.72 -18.86 14.01
CA ALA A 538 -44.79 -18.77 12.90
C ALA A 538 -43.38 -18.52 13.46
N SER A 539 -42.42 -19.37 13.10
CA SER A 539 -41.04 -19.27 13.61
C SER A 539 -40.27 -18.17 12.86
N THR A 540 -38.99 -18.39 12.57
CA THR A 540 -38.23 -17.52 11.68
C THR A 540 -38.61 -17.72 10.22
N ILE A 541 -38.28 -16.73 9.40
CA ILE A 541 -38.60 -16.68 7.97
C ILE A 541 -38.09 -17.90 7.21
N ILE A 542 -37.01 -18.56 7.65
CA ILE A 542 -36.54 -19.80 7.03
C ILE A 542 -37.64 -20.86 6.86
N LYS A 543 -38.63 -20.91 7.77
CA LYS A 543 -39.76 -21.85 7.68
C LYS A 543 -40.68 -21.57 6.48
N SER A 544 -40.77 -20.34 6.01
CA SER A 544 -41.59 -19.97 4.85
C SER A 544 -40.83 -20.04 3.53
N ILE A 545 -39.52 -20.30 3.53
CA ILE A 545 -38.74 -20.42 2.29
C ILE A 545 -38.86 -21.84 1.74
N GLU A 546 -39.34 -21.99 0.50
CA GLU A 546 -39.34 -23.27 -0.22
C GLU A 546 -38.00 -23.50 -0.90
N SER A 547 -37.53 -22.50 -1.65
CA SER A 547 -36.24 -22.50 -2.34
C SER A 547 -35.75 -21.07 -2.59
N PHE A 548 -34.47 -20.94 -2.97
CA PHE A 548 -33.91 -19.69 -3.48
C PHE A 548 -32.76 -19.94 -4.45
N ARG A 549 -32.44 -18.94 -5.25
CA ARG A 549 -31.25 -18.90 -6.10
C ARG A 549 -30.17 -18.07 -5.46
N ILE A 550 -28.92 -18.50 -5.61
CA ILE A 550 -27.75 -17.80 -5.08
C ILE A 550 -26.62 -17.71 -6.11
N VAL A 551 -26.00 -16.53 -6.21
CA VAL A 551 -24.78 -16.29 -6.98
C VAL A 551 -23.57 -16.41 -6.04
N LEU A 552 -22.69 -17.36 -6.32
CA LEU A 552 -21.47 -17.62 -5.55
C LEU A 552 -20.30 -16.72 -6.00
N HIS A 553 -19.19 -16.76 -5.26
CA HIS A 553 -18.01 -15.89 -5.43
C HIS A 553 -17.32 -15.96 -6.82
N ASP A 554 -17.54 -17.03 -7.56
CA ASP A 554 -17.05 -17.26 -8.93
C ASP A 554 -18.07 -16.89 -10.02
N GLY A 555 -19.27 -16.45 -9.60
CA GLY A 555 -20.41 -16.19 -10.47
C GLY A 555 -21.19 -17.45 -10.86
N THR A 556 -20.95 -18.60 -10.23
CA THR A 556 -21.80 -19.78 -10.38
C THR A 556 -23.16 -19.53 -9.73
N ILE A 557 -24.23 -19.96 -10.39
CA ILE A 557 -25.61 -19.83 -9.89
C ILE A 557 -26.06 -21.20 -9.40
N LYS A 558 -26.62 -21.26 -8.20
CA LYS A 558 -27.15 -22.50 -7.60
C LYS A 558 -28.60 -22.31 -7.19
N ASN A 559 -29.42 -23.33 -7.42
CA ASN A 559 -30.73 -23.48 -6.79
C ASN A 559 -30.53 -24.11 -5.41
N VAL A 560 -31.19 -23.59 -4.39
CA VAL A 560 -30.99 -23.99 -3.00
C VAL A 560 -32.34 -24.24 -2.34
N SER A 561 -32.53 -25.42 -1.77
CA SER A 561 -33.75 -25.83 -1.08
C SER A 561 -33.44 -26.83 0.03
N ARG A 562 -34.47 -27.35 0.69
CA ARG A 562 -34.30 -28.48 1.64
C ARG A 562 -33.89 -29.79 0.96
N LYS A 563 -34.06 -29.90 -0.35
CA LYS A 563 -33.77 -31.10 -1.15
C LYS A 563 -32.53 -30.95 -2.04
N GLU A 564 -32.12 -29.72 -2.33
CA GLU A 564 -31.01 -29.40 -3.25
C GLU A 564 -30.06 -28.40 -2.58
N ASN A 565 -28.75 -28.68 -2.56
CA ASN A 565 -27.74 -27.82 -1.92
C ASN A 565 -28.08 -27.47 -0.45
N TYR A 566 -28.54 -28.45 0.33
CA TYR A 566 -29.07 -28.26 1.70
C TYR A 566 -28.10 -27.56 2.67
N GLU A 567 -26.80 -27.79 2.55
CA GLU A 567 -25.81 -27.06 3.37
C GLU A 567 -25.83 -25.55 3.11
N LEU A 568 -25.95 -25.13 1.84
CA LEU A 568 -26.13 -23.72 1.52
C LEU A 568 -27.46 -23.18 2.03
N PHE A 569 -28.52 -24.00 2.08
CA PHE A 569 -29.82 -23.59 2.62
C PHE A 569 -29.69 -23.21 4.11
N LYS A 570 -28.96 -24.01 4.90
CA LYS A 570 -28.72 -23.74 6.32
C LYS A 570 -27.80 -22.53 6.57
N LEU A 571 -26.78 -22.34 5.73
CA LEU A 571 -25.72 -21.36 5.97
C LEU A 571 -26.02 -19.97 5.37
N ALA A 572 -26.64 -19.91 4.19
CA ALA A 572 -26.86 -18.63 3.51
C ALA A 572 -27.95 -17.80 4.20
N ILE A 573 -28.99 -18.46 4.74
CA ILE A 573 -30.06 -17.81 5.50
C ILE A 573 -29.52 -17.46 6.89
N GLY A 574 -29.55 -16.18 7.25
CA GLY A 574 -28.87 -15.69 8.47
C GLY A 574 -27.35 -15.45 8.28
N GLY A 575 -26.81 -15.74 7.09
CA GLY A 575 -25.38 -15.59 6.79
C GLY A 575 -24.95 -14.18 6.37
N TYR A 576 -25.86 -13.19 6.40
CA TYR A 576 -25.58 -11.79 6.03
C TYR A 576 -24.85 -11.60 4.68
N GLY A 577 -25.07 -12.50 3.72
CA GLY A 577 -24.46 -12.47 2.38
C GLY A 577 -23.04 -13.05 2.30
N LEU A 578 -22.52 -13.67 3.35
CA LEU A 578 -21.17 -14.26 3.38
C LEU A 578 -20.97 -15.38 2.35
N PHE A 579 -22.01 -16.18 2.13
CA PHE A 579 -21.97 -17.36 1.26
C PHE A 579 -22.36 -17.08 -0.19
N GLY A 580 -22.77 -15.84 -0.50
CA GLY A 580 -23.19 -15.43 -1.83
C GLY A 580 -24.35 -14.44 -1.82
N ILE A 581 -24.80 -14.07 -3.02
CA ILE A 581 -25.89 -13.11 -3.22
C ILE A 581 -27.17 -13.87 -3.57
N ILE A 582 -28.14 -13.87 -2.66
CA ILE A 582 -29.46 -14.47 -2.91
C ILE A 582 -30.22 -13.57 -3.90
N THR A 583 -30.73 -14.17 -4.98
CA THR A 583 -31.36 -13.47 -6.11
C THR A 583 -32.86 -13.68 -6.14
N GLU A 584 -33.35 -14.87 -6.44
CA GLU A 584 -34.79 -15.19 -6.50
C GLU A 584 -35.17 -16.10 -5.34
N ILE A 585 -36.35 -15.90 -4.77
CA ILE A 585 -36.82 -16.57 -3.55
C ILE A 585 -38.23 -17.09 -3.79
N GLU A 586 -38.45 -18.37 -3.52
CA GLU A 586 -39.76 -18.99 -3.46
C GLU A 586 -40.27 -19.00 -2.02
N LEU A 587 -41.36 -18.28 -1.79
CA LEU A 587 -41.97 -18.07 -0.48
C LEU A 587 -43.30 -18.79 -0.41
N LYS A 588 -43.49 -19.56 0.66
CA LYS A 588 -44.78 -20.11 1.07
C LYS A 588 -45.64 -19.01 1.70
N LEU A 589 -46.87 -18.92 1.21
CA LEU A 589 -47.94 -18.04 1.67
C LEU A 589 -48.93 -18.82 2.54
N THR A 590 -49.78 -18.08 3.23
CA THR A 590 -50.91 -18.60 4.02
C THR A 590 -52.20 -17.89 3.63
N ASP A 591 -53.34 -18.36 4.13
CA ASP A 591 -54.61 -17.66 3.95
C ASP A 591 -54.62 -16.34 4.74
N ASN A 592 -55.26 -15.32 4.16
CA ASN A 592 -55.46 -14.04 4.81
C ASN A 592 -56.74 -14.08 5.65
N GLU A 593 -56.61 -14.45 6.93
CA GLU A 593 -57.73 -14.53 7.86
C GLU A 593 -58.15 -13.14 8.36
N ILE A 594 -59.45 -12.86 8.40
CA ILE A 594 -59.99 -11.63 8.96
C ILE A 594 -59.96 -11.74 10.49
N LEU A 595 -59.22 -10.83 11.14
CA LEU A 595 -59.15 -10.77 12.60
C LEU A 595 -60.21 -9.82 13.16
N LYS A 596 -60.93 -10.26 14.21
CA LYS A 596 -61.84 -9.41 14.98
C LYS A 596 -61.12 -8.88 16.22
N GLN A 597 -60.92 -7.57 16.30
CA GLN A 597 -60.35 -6.94 17.50
C GLN A 597 -61.38 -6.93 18.63
N LYS A 598 -60.97 -7.40 19.81
CA LYS A 598 -61.72 -7.25 21.06
C LYS A 598 -60.82 -6.53 22.06
N ALA A 599 -61.27 -5.40 22.59
CA ALA A 599 -60.62 -4.72 23.69
C ALA A 599 -61.38 -5.04 24.98
N ILE A 600 -60.65 -5.34 26.04
CA ILE A 600 -61.20 -5.52 27.39
C ILE A 600 -60.43 -4.55 28.28
N LEU A 601 -61.14 -3.68 29.00
CA LEU A 601 -60.54 -2.84 30.01
C LEU A 601 -60.24 -3.74 31.22
N ILE A 602 -58.97 -3.79 31.63
CA ILE A 602 -58.56 -4.48 32.84
C ILE A 602 -57.99 -3.41 33.76
N LEU A 603 -58.65 -3.16 34.89
CA LEU A 603 -58.14 -2.24 35.89
C LEU A 603 -56.92 -2.88 36.57
N PRO A 604 -55.91 -2.11 37.02
CA PRO A 604 -54.74 -2.67 37.70
C PRO A 604 -55.08 -3.60 38.89
N GLN A 605 -56.22 -3.32 39.54
CA GLN A 605 -56.76 -4.09 40.66
C GLN A 605 -57.28 -5.49 40.24
N GLU A 606 -57.62 -5.67 38.96
CA GLU A 606 -58.12 -6.91 38.37
C GLU A 606 -57.00 -7.81 37.84
N ILE A 607 -55.76 -7.30 37.74
CA ILE A 607 -54.58 -8.08 37.41
C ILE A 607 -54.13 -8.83 38.68
N ARG A 608 -54.79 -9.96 39.00
CA ARG A 608 -54.23 -10.92 39.96
C ARG A 608 -52.99 -11.57 39.34
N MET A 609 -51.81 -11.19 39.83
CA MET A 609 -50.57 -11.91 39.57
C MET A 609 -50.72 -13.36 40.04
N VAL A 610 -50.99 -14.29 39.12
CA VAL A 610 -50.72 -15.70 39.35
C VAL A 610 -49.23 -15.91 39.06
N LEU A 611 -48.39 -15.62 40.06
CA LEU A 611 -47.05 -16.20 40.13
C LEU A 611 -47.16 -17.48 40.94
N THR A 612 -47.59 -18.56 40.31
CA THR A 612 -47.32 -19.91 40.82
C THR A 612 -46.09 -20.43 40.10
N CYS A 613 -44.93 -20.31 40.75
CA CYS A 613 -43.76 -21.10 40.39
C CYS A 613 -44.07 -22.55 40.79
N GLY A 614 -44.19 -23.43 39.79
CA GLY A 614 -44.18 -24.89 39.92
C GLY A 614 -43.00 -25.44 39.15
#